data_AF-A0A966PY72-F1
#
_entry.id   AF-A0A966PY72-F1
#
_cell.length_a   1.000
_cell.length_b   1.000
_cell.length_c   1.000
_cell.angle_alpha   90.00
_cell.angle_beta   90.00
_cell.angle_gamma   90.00
#
_symmetry.space_group_name_H-M   'P 1'
#
loop_
_entity.id
_entity.type
_entity.pdbx_description
1 polymer ?
#
loop_
_entity_poly.entity_id
_entity_poly.type
_entity_poly.pdbx_seq_one_letter_code
_entity_poly.pdbx_strand_id
1 'polypeptide(L)' 'MTDNIEGLVTSISINQVLVAVLEEYGKLTVPTLRFLDAGATEKELVIDYDEEGPSFTFSLRDKIEQQ' A
#
# COMPACT_ATOMS: atom_id res chain seq x y z
N MET A 1 -12.39 11.45 -17.70
CA MET A 1 -12.75 11.26 -16.27
C MET A 1 -11.76 10.34 -15.57
N THR A 2 -11.09 9.45 -16.29
CA THR A 2 -9.98 8.58 -15.82
C THR A 2 -8.73 9.34 -15.37
N ASP A 3 -8.41 10.50 -15.97
CA ASP A 3 -7.23 11.32 -15.60
C ASP A 3 -7.23 11.79 -14.12
N ASN A 4 -8.40 11.84 -13.48
CA ASN A 4 -8.52 12.22 -12.07
C ASN A 4 -8.14 11.10 -11.08
N ILE A 5 -8.16 9.84 -11.50
CA ILE A 5 -7.94 8.70 -10.59
C ILE A 5 -6.46 8.31 -10.52
N GLU A 6 -5.72 8.38 -11.63
CA GLU A 6 -4.24 8.27 -11.59
C GLU A 6 -3.63 9.37 -10.69
N GLY A 7 -4.19 10.58 -10.74
CA GLY A 7 -3.86 11.68 -9.82
C GLY A 7 -4.25 11.40 -8.37
N LEU A 8 -5.33 10.65 -8.15
CA LEU A 8 -5.77 10.26 -6.81
C LEU A 8 -4.79 9.26 -6.19
N VAL A 9 -4.41 8.21 -6.93
CA VAL A 9 -3.45 7.17 -6.47
C VAL A 9 -2.09 7.79 -6.15
N THR A 10 -1.61 8.73 -6.96
CA THR A 10 -0.34 9.44 -6.72
C THR A 10 -0.37 10.37 -5.50
N SER A 11 -1.57 10.74 -5.02
CA SER A 11 -1.74 11.57 -3.82
C SER A 11 -1.95 10.78 -2.52
N ILE A 12 -2.14 9.46 -2.60
CA ILE A 12 -2.38 8.61 -1.42
C ILE A 12 -1.10 8.51 -0.60
N SER A 13 -1.18 8.97 0.65
CA SER A 13 -0.09 8.86 1.61
C SER A 13 -0.08 7.49 2.31
N ILE A 14 1.10 7.02 2.72
CA ILE A 14 1.26 5.79 3.51
C ILE A 14 0.42 5.82 4.80
N ASN A 15 0.26 7.01 5.40
CA ASN A 15 -0.58 7.17 6.59
C ASN A 15 -2.04 6.83 6.30
N GLN A 16 -2.60 7.33 5.19
CA GLN A 16 -3.97 7.03 4.79
C GLN A 16 -4.17 5.53 4.54
N VAL A 17 -3.21 4.86 3.92
CA VAL A 17 -3.25 3.39 3.73
C VAL A 17 -3.30 2.67 5.07
N LEU A 18 -2.42 3.05 6.02
CA LEU A 18 -2.41 2.45 7.35
C LEU A 18 -3.73 2.68 8.10
N VAL A 19 -4.29 3.89 8.04
CA VAL A 19 -5.59 4.21 8.65
C VAL A 19 -6.69 3.36 8.04
N ALA A 20 -6.80 3.28 6.71
CA ALA A 20 -7.82 2.50 6.03
C ALA A 20 -7.76 1.00 6.39
N VAL A 21 -6.54 0.43 6.44
CA VAL A 21 -6.34 -0.96 6.87
C VAL A 21 -6.76 -1.17 8.33
N LEU A 22 -6.45 -0.21 9.22
CA LEU A 22 -6.85 -0.32 10.62
C LEU A 22 -8.35 -0.07 10.85
N GLU A 23 -9.02 0.75 10.02
CA GLU A 23 -10.47 0.91 10.09
C GLU A 23 -11.21 -0.35 9.63
N GLU A 24 -10.75 -0.99 8.54
CA GLU A 24 -11.37 -2.21 8.00
C GLU A 24 -11.14 -3.42 8.92
N TYR A 25 -9.92 -3.61 9.44
CA TYR A 25 -9.54 -4.80 10.21
C TYR A 25 -9.45 -4.56 11.73
N GLY A 26 -9.66 -3.32 12.19
CA GLY A 26 -9.67 -2.90 13.60
C GLY A 26 -8.29 -2.77 14.25
N LYS A 27 -7.52 -3.85 14.32
CA LYS A 27 -6.16 -3.84 14.88
C LYS A 27 -5.22 -4.78 14.16
N LEU A 28 -3.97 -4.36 14.00
CA LEU A 28 -2.90 -5.16 13.46
C LEU A 28 -1.77 -5.29 14.48
N THR A 29 -1.37 -6.52 14.80
CA THR A 29 -0.18 -6.79 15.63
C THR A 29 0.91 -7.37 14.74
N VAL A 30 2.02 -6.64 14.60
CA VAL A 30 3.21 -7.10 13.87
C VAL A 30 4.27 -7.52 14.89
N PRO A 31 4.76 -8.76 14.86
CA PRO A 31 5.87 -9.17 15.71
C PRO A 31 7.09 -8.29 15.51
N THR A 32 7.77 -7.91 16.59
CA THR A 32 8.93 -6.99 16.55
C THR A 32 9.99 -7.43 15.54
N LEU A 33 10.32 -8.72 15.49
CA LEU A 33 11.31 -9.23 14.52
C LEU A 33 10.89 -8.98 13.07
N ARG A 34 9.63 -9.27 12.74
CA ARG A 34 9.09 -9.03 11.39
C ARG A 34 9.07 -7.54 11.04
N PHE A 35 8.83 -6.67 12.03
CA PHE A 35 8.87 -5.22 11.82
C PHE A 35 10.29 -4.72 11.54
N LEU A 36 11.29 -5.23 12.26
CA LEU A 36 12.69 -4.90 12.03
C LEU A 36 13.18 -5.40 10.66
N ASP A 37 12.79 -6.61 10.26
CA ASP A 37 13.15 -7.19 8.96
C ASP A 37 12.53 -6.43 7.77
N ALA A 38 11.34 -5.86 7.95
CA ALA A 38 10.66 -5.09 6.90
C ALA A 38 11.46 -3.86 6.46
N GLY A 39 12.24 -3.23 7.37
CA GLY A 39 13.10 -2.10 7.04
C GLY A 39 14.40 -2.47 6.31
N ALA A 40 14.76 -3.76 6.30
CA ALA A 40 15.98 -4.26 5.65
C ALA A 40 15.74 -4.74 4.21
N THR A 41 14.47 -4.90 3.79
CA THR A 41 14.13 -5.38 2.44
C THR A 41 13.65 -4.21 1.59
N GLU A 42 14.28 -4.00 0.43
CA GLU A 42 13.81 -2.99 -0.53
C GLU A 42 12.51 -3.43 -1.19
N LYS A 43 11.38 -3.04 -0.58
CA LYS A 43 10.04 -3.27 -1.12
C LYS A 43 9.34 -1.95 -1.38
N GLU A 44 8.55 -1.93 -2.44
CA GLU A 44 7.70 -0.81 -2.81
C GLU A 44 6.24 -1.18 -2.60
N LEU A 45 5.48 -0.26 -2.00
CA LEU A 45 4.02 -0.36 -1.90
C LEU A 45 3.42 -0.09 -3.29
N VAL A 46 2.63 -1.03 -3.78
CA VAL A 46 1.83 -0.91 -5.00
C VAL A 46 0.38 -0.71 -4.58
N ILE A 47 -0.29 0.23 -5.24
CA ILE A 47 -1.68 0.59 -4.99
C ILE A 47 -2.43 0.47 -6.31
N ASP A 48 -3.43 -0.41 -6.34
CA ASP A 48 -4.32 -0.60 -7.48
C ASP A 48 -5.75 -0.21 -7.08
N TYR A 49 -6.55 0.29 -8.03
CA TYR A 49 -7.95 0.63 -7.83
C TYR A 49 -8.82 -0.12 -8.84
N ASP A 50 -9.84 -0.83 -8.36
CA ASP A 50 -10.86 -1.48 -9.19
C ASP A 50 -12.06 -0.54 -9.33
N GLU A 51 -12.40 -0.18 -10.57
CA GLU A 51 -13.53 0.70 -10.90
C GLU A 51 -14.87 -0.06 -10.97
N GLU A 52 -14.86 -1.37 -11.26
CA GLU A 52 -16.08 -2.18 -11.40
C GLU A 52 -16.66 -2.55 -10.04
N GLY A 53 -15.78 -2.84 -9.08
CA GLY A 53 -16.07 -2.95 -7.66
C GLY A 53 -15.21 -1.98 -6.86
N PRO A 54 -15.65 -0.72 -6.64
CA PRO A 54 -14.86 0.35 -6.05
C PRO A 54 -14.08 -0.07 -4.81
N SER A 55 -12.80 -0.38 -5.00
CA SER A 55 -11.93 -0.90 -3.95
C SER A 55 -10.47 -0.63 -4.26
N PHE A 56 -9.68 -0.47 -3.19
CA PHE A 56 -8.23 -0.36 -3.29
C PHE A 56 -7.57 -1.69 -2.93
N THR A 57 -6.61 -2.12 -3.74
CA THR A 57 -5.74 -3.25 -3.44
C THR A 57 -4.34 -2.74 -3.11
N PHE A 58 -3.83 -3.12 -1.94
CA PHE A 58 -2.48 -2.77 -1.49
C PHE A 58 -1.59 -4.01 -1.54
N SER A 59 -0.48 -3.94 -2.27
CA SER A 59 0.47 -5.05 -2.38
C SER A 59 1.92 -4.56 -2.28
N LEU A 60 2.87 -5.51 -2.14
CA LEU A 60 4.29 -5.22 -2.10
C LEU A 60 4.96 -5.85 -3.32
N ARG A 61 5.80 -5.08 -4.00
CA ARG A 61 6.73 -5.60 -5.01
C ARG A 61 8.17 -5.45 -4.53
N ASP A 62 9.02 -6.39 -4.90
CA ASP A 62 10.46 -6.23 -4.70
C ASP A 62 10.95 -5.12 -5.63
N LYS A 63 11.86 -4.28 -5.13
CA LYS A 63 12.52 -3.28 -5.96
C LYS A 63 13.48 -4.02 -6.88
N ILE A 64 13.10 -4.18 -8.14
CA ILE A 64 14.01 -4.70 -9.15
C ILE A 64 15.02 -3.58 -9.42
N GLU A 65 16.27 -3.77 -9.00
CA GLU A 65 17.38 -2.96 -9.52
C GLU A 65 17.35 -3.08 -11.05
N GLN A 66 16.97 -2.01 -11.73
CA GLN A 66 17.12 -1.93 -13.18
C GLN A 66 18.64 -1.96 -13.47
N GLN A 67 19.13 -3.10 -13.93
CA GLN A 67 20.48 -3.23 -14.51
C GLN A 67 20.54 -2.58 -15.89
#